data_AF-A0A6I3GQ07-F1
#
_entry.id   AF-A0A6I3GQ07-F1
#
_cell.length_a   1.000
_cell.length_b   1.000
_cell.length_c   1.000
_cell.angle_alpha   90.00
_cell.angle_beta   90.00
_cell.angle_gamma   90.00
#
_symmetry.space_group_name_H-M   'P 1'
#
loop_
_entity.id
_entity.type
_entity.pdbx_description
1 polymer ?
#
loop_
_entity_poly.entity_id
_entity_poly.type
_entity_poly.pdbx_seq_one_letter_code
_entity_poly.pdbx_strand_id
1 'polypeptide(L)'
;MWKPRLMSELMSEPMREKFFVDCDPGHDDAIALAVAAHRGQLLGVTTVAGNVAVEQTTINALTVLQLLGSEVEVHSGAAVPLNGQPGQFASFVHGDNGLVGATMPELTRSVAGED
;
A
#
# COMPACT_ATOMS: atom_id res chain seq x y z
N MET A 1 -22.06 42.22 -6.52
CA MET A 1 -22.41 41.07 -7.38
C MET A 1 -21.17 40.18 -7.48
N TRP A 2 -21.09 39.14 -6.66
CA TRP A 2 -19.97 38.20 -6.65
C TRP A 2 -20.04 37.31 -7.90
N LYS A 3 -18.92 37.08 -8.59
CA LYS A 3 -18.87 36.31 -9.84
C LYS A 3 -19.03 34.81 -9.53
N PRO A 4 -20.01 34.10 -10.14
CA PRO A 4 -20.29 32.67 -9.87
C PRO A 4 -19.08 31.73 -10.01
N ARG A 5 -18.11 32.05 -10.88
CA ARG A 5 -16.88 31.26 -11.07
C ARG A 5 -15.99 31.17 -9.83
N LEU A 6 -15.90 32.25 -9.05
CA LEU A 6 -15.05 32.27 -7.86
C LEU A 6 -15.61 31.33 -6.78
N MET A 7 -16.93 31.19 -6.70
CA MET A 7 -17.59 30.24 -5.80
C MET A 7 -17.34 28.79 -6.26
N SER A 8 -17.36 28.52 -7.57
CA SER A 8 -17.08 27.19 -8.14
C SER A 8 -15.63 26.73 -7.92
N GLU A 9 -14.65 27.63 -7.95
CA GLU A 9 -13.24 27.32 -7.66
C GLU A 9 -12.99 27.15 -6.15
N LEU A 10 -13.72 27.89 -5.31
CA LEU A 10 -13.69 27.72 -3.84
C LEU A 10 -14.44 26.47 -3.36
N MET A 11 -15.33 25.93 -4.19
CA MET A 11 -16.13 24.73 -3.90
C MET A 11 -15.63 23.47 -4.64
N SER A 12 -14.60 23.58 -5.48
CA SER A 12 -13.93 22.39 -6.02
C SER A 12 -13.03 21.80 -4.94
N GLU A 13 -13.26 20.53 -4.58
CA GLU A 13 -12.34 19.76 -3.74
C GLU A 13 -10.90 19.96 -4.26
N PRO A 14 -9.92 20.27 -3.38
CA PRO A 14 -8.55 20.44 -3.82
C PRO A 14 -8.13 19.16 -4.56
N MET A 15 -7.54 19.31 -5.75
CA MET A 15 -7.04 18.15 -6.50
C MET A 15 -6.07 17.38 -5.61
N ARG A 16 -6.50 16.21 -5.15
CA ARG A 16 -5.64 15.30 -4.41
C ARG A 16 -4.72 14.61 -5.41
N GLU A 17 -3.43 14.62 -5.10
CA GLU A 17 -2.45 13.87 -5.88
C GLU A 17 -2.86 12.41 -5.96
N LYS A 18 -2.77 11.83 -7.15
CA LYS A 18 -3.19 10.44 -7.39
C LYS A 18 -1.97 9.54 -7.24
N PHE A 19 -2.12 8.50 -6.42
CA PHE A 19 -1.05 7.54 -6.16
C PHE A 19 -1.43 6.15 -6.64
N PHE A 20 -0.50 5.50 -7.32
CA PHE A 20 -0.45 4.05 -7.42
C PHE A 20 0.85 3.64 -6.73
N VAL A 21 0.77 2.75 -5.75
CA VAL A 21 1.92 2.45 -4.89
C VAL A 21 2.37 1.02 -5.14
N ASP A 22 3.62 0.87 -5.57
CA ASP A 22 4.32 -0.41 -5.60
C ASP A 22 5.24 -0.48 -4.39
N CYS A 23 5.13 -1.54 -3.58
CA CYS A 23 5.83 -1.63 -2.30
C CYS A 23 6.02 -3.07 -1.82
N ASP A 24 6.88 -3.27 -0.83
CA ASP A 24 7.17 -4.57 -0.21
C ASP A 24 6.97 -4.52 1.31
N PRO A 25 5.72 -4.35 1.82
CA PRO A 25 5.53 -3.65 3.08
C PRO A 25 6.28 -4.17 4.31
N GLY A 26 7.22 -3.35 4.76
CA GLY A 26 7.75 -3.27 6.12
C GLY A 26 7.11 -2.13 6.93
N HIS A 27 7.69 -1.80 8.09
CA HIS A 27 7.17 -0.75 8.98
C HIS A 27 7.08 0.64 8.31
N ASP A 28 8.07 0.99 7.51
CA ASP A 28 8.15 2.27 6.79
C ASP A 28 7.16 2.35 5.63
N ASP A 29 6.99 1.27 4.85
CA ASP A 29 5.95 1.19 3.83
C ASP A 29 4.54 1.29 4.42
N ALA A 30 4.30 0.69 5.59
CA ALA A 30 3.01 0.81 6.27
C ALA A 30 2.68 2.28 6.59
N ILE A 31 3.68 3.06 7.00
CA ILE A 31 3.54 4.50 7.20
C ILE A 31 3.34 5.22 5.86
N ALA A 32 4.08 4.85 4.81
CA ALA A 32 3.94 5.44 3.48
C ALA A 32 2.54 5.22 2.91
N LEU A 33 1.97 4.02 3.03
CA LEU A 33 0.60 3.69 2.63
C LEU A 33 -0.42 4.50 3.41
N ALA A 34 -0.24 4.66 4.73
CA ALA A 34 -1.10 5.51 5.55
C ALA A 34 -1.07 6.98 5.10
N VAL A 35 0.12 7.50 4.80
CA VAL A 35 0.28 8.87 4.28
C VAL A 35 -0.36 9.02 2.91
N ALA A 36 -0.13 8.08 1.99
CA ALA A 36 -0.69 8.10 0.63
C ALA A 36 -2.23 8.04 0.66
N ALA A 37 -2.80 7.14 1.46
CA ALA A 37 -4.24 6.99 1.62
C ALA A 37 -4.89 8.24 2.27
N HIS A 38 -4.20 8.90 3.20
CA HIS A 38 -4.73 10.05 3.90
C HIS A 38 -4.56 11.38 3.13
N ARG A 39 -3.41 11.58 2.47
CA ARG A 39 -3.05 12.85 1.82
C ARG A 39 -3.40 12.89 0.33
N GLY A 40 -3.47 11.73 -0.32
CA GLY A 40 -3.76 11.63 -1.75
C GLY A 40 -5.07 10.90 -2.05
N GLN A 41 -5.22 10.58 -3.32
CA GLN A 41 -6.17 9.61 -3.82
C GLN A 41 -5.38 8.35 -4.21
N LEU A 42 -5.35 7.37 -3.31
CA LEU A 42 -4.76 6.07 -3.59
C LEU A 42 -5.67 5.31 -4.56
N LEU A 43 -5.14 4.93 -5.73
CA LEU A 43 -5.87 4.28 -6.81
C LEU A 43 -5.74 2.75 -6.77
N GLY A 44 -4.63 2.26 -6.23
CA GLY A 44 -4.32 0.84 -6.14
C GLY A 44 -2.93 0.63 -5.54
N VAL A 45 -2.69 -0.60 -5.11
CA VAL A 45 -1.40 -1.04 -4.55
C VAL A 45 -0.95 -2.30 -5.28
N THR A 46 0.31 -2.34 -5.68
CA THR A 46 1.00 -3.58 -6.06
C THR A 46 2.02 -3.93 -5.00
N THR A 47 2.26 -5.23 -4.86
CA THR A 47 3.25 -5.76 -3.92
C THR A 47 4.33 -6.55 -4.61
N VAL A 48 5.54 -6.49 -4.11
CA VAL A 48 6.70 -7.21 -4.66
C VAL A 48 7.46 -7.90 -3.53
N ALA A 49 8.23 -8.95 -3.85
CA ALA A 49 9.19 -9.52 -2.91
C ALA A 49 10.34 -8.54 -2.63
N GLY A 50 10.73 -8.42 -1.37
CA GLY A 50 11.80 -7.52 -0.94
C GLY A 50 12.14 -7.71 0.54
N ASN A 51 11.56 -6.91 1.43
CA ASN A 51 11.71 -7.04 2.88
C ASN A 51 11.43 -8.48 3.37
N VAL A 52 10.36 -9.07 2.83
CA VAL A 52 9.95 -10.46 3.02
C VAL A 52 9.42 -11.04 1.69
N ALA A 53 9.03 -12.32 1.69
CA ALA A 53 8.44 -12.97 0.52
C ALA A 53 7.13 -12.27 0.07
N VAL A 54 6.82 -12.33 -1.22
CA VAL A 54 5.70 -11.56 -1.81
C VAL A 54 4.36 -11.91 -1.18
N GLU A 55 4.18 -13.16 -0.76
CA GLU A 55 2.97 -13.61 -0.06
C GLU A 55 2.80 -12.83 1.25
N GLN A 56 3.89 -12.62 1.97
CA GLN A 56 3.88 -11.88 3.22
C GLN A 56 3.78 -10.37 3.00
N THR A 57 4.43 -9.80 1.99
CA THR A 57 4.28 -8.38 1.66
C THR A 57 2.85 -8.06 1.21
N THR A 58 2.21 -8.97 0.47
CA THR A 58 0.79 -8.88 0.08
C THR A 58 -0.13 -8.90 1.31
N ILE A 59 0.08 -9.85 2.23
CA ILE A 59 -0.67 -9.91 3.49
C ILE A 59 -0.49 -8.63 4.30
N ASN A 60 0.74 -8.10 4.37
CA ASN A 60 1.05 -6.86 5.08
C ASN A 60 0.31 -5.66 4.46
N ALA A 61 0.36 -5.50 3.13
CA ALA A 61 -0.38 -4.45 2.42
C ALA A 61 -1.89 -4.54 2.68
N LEU A 62 -2.47 -5.72 2.53
CA LEU A 62 -3.89 -5.97 2.76
C LEU A 62 -4.29 -5.60 4.20
N THR A 63 -3.47 -5.99 5.17
CA THR A 63 -3.68 -5.73 6.60
C THR A 63 -3.62 -4.23 6.91
N VAL A 64 -2.58 -3.53 6.42
CA VAL A 64 -2.43 -2.08 6.61
C VAL A 64 -3.62 -1.33 6.04
N LEU A 65 -4.02 -1.64 4.81
CA LEU A 65 -5.17 -1.00 4.17
C LEU A 65 -6.50 -1.35 4.87
N GLN A 66 -6.65 -2.55 5.41
CA GLN A 66 -7.80 -2.92 6.25
C GLN A 66 -7.86 -2.05 7.51
N LEU A 67 -6.74 -1.86 8.20
CA LEU A 67 -6.64 -1.00 9.38
C LEU A 67 -6.94 0.47 9.06
N LEU A 68 -6.59 0.92 7.85
CA LEU A 68 -6.90 2.27 7.36
C LEU A 68 -8.35 2.42 6.88
N GLY A 69 -9.14 1.34 6.82
CA GLY A 69 -10.49 1.34 6.24
C GLY A 69 -10.50 1.64 4.74
N SER A 70 -9.42 1.32 4.04
CA SER A 70 -9.27 1.55 2.60
C SER A 70 -9.72 0.33 1.80
N GLU A 71 -10.52 0.57 0.75
CA GLU A 71 -11.04 -0.47 -0.14
C GLU A 71 -10.21 -0.65 -1.42
N VAL A 72 -9.11 0.09 -1.58
CA VAL A 72 -8.29 0.07 -2.81
C VAL A 72 -7.74 -1.33 -3.09
N GLU A 73 -7.79 -1.75 -4.34
CA GLU A 73 -7.35 -3.08 -4.74
C GLU A 73 -5.85 -3.28 -4.51
N VAL A 74 -5.48 -4.49 -4.10
CA VAL A 74 -4.09 -4.93 -3.95
C VAL A 74 -3.84 -6.05 -4.94
N HIS A 75 -2.77 -5.92 -5.73
CA HIS A 75 -2.31 -6.94 -6.66
C HIS A 75 -0.94 -7.47 -6.23
N SER A 76 -0.79 -8.80 -6.23
CA SER A 76 0.51 -9.43 -5.98
C SER A 76 1.34 -9.41 -7.25
N GLY A 77 2.58 -8.96 -7.16
CA GLY A 77 3.53 -8.89 -8.25
C GLY A 77 4.63 -9.95 -8.13
N ALA A 78 5.83 -9.59 -8.59
CA ALA A 78 6.94 -10.52 -8.75
C ALA A 78 7.46 -11.11 -7.41
N ALA A 79 7.56 -12.45 -7.37
CA ALA A 79 8.13 -13.20 -6.25
C ALA A 79 9.67 -13.21 -6.21
N VAL A 80 10.32 -12.91 -7.34
CA VAL A 80 11.79 -12.91 -7.48
C VAL A 80 12.27 -11.72 -8.31
N PRO A 81 13.52 -11.27 -8.12
CA PRO A 81 14.13 -10.26 -8.97
C PRO A 81 14.20 -10.69 -10.45
N LEU A 82 14.35 -9.72 -11.35
CA LEU A 82 14.40 -9.94 -12.80
C LEU A 82 15.51 -10.92 -13.27
N ASN A 83 16.58 -11.09 -12.48
CA ASN A 83 17.65 -12.03 -12.80
C ASN A 83 17.34 -13.49 -12.38
N GLY A 84 16.15 -13.75 -11.84
CA GLY A 84 15.67 -15.08 -11.43
C GLY A 84 16.39 -15.69 -10.23
N GLN A 85 17.26 -14.94 -9.55
CA GLN A 85 17.90 -15.43 -8.33
C GLN A 85 16.91 -15.40 -7.16
N PRO A 86 17.07 -16.25 -6.14
CA PRO A 86 16.26 -16.13 -4.92
C PRO A 86 16.37 -14.73 -4.32
N GLY A 87 15.24 -14.19 -3.85
CA GLY A 87 15.21 -12.93 -3.13
C GLY A 87 16.11 -12.99 -1.89
N GLN A 88 16.84 -11.89 -1.62
CA GLN A 88 17.53 -11.70 -0.35
C GLN A 88 16.62 -10.88 0.55
N PHE A 89 16.02 -11.54 1.54
CA PHE A 89 15.06 -10.89 2.44
C PHE A 89 15.78 -10.09 3.54
N ALA A 90 15.22 -8.94 3.90
CA ALA A 90 15.71 -8.06 4.96
C ALA A 90 15.05 -8.36 6.32
N SER A 91 14.74 -9.63 6.60
CA SER A 91 14.07 -10.07 7.84
C SER A 91 14.86 -9.72 9.10
N PHE A 92 16.18 -9.53 9.01
CA PHE A 92 17.01 -9.04 10.12
C PHE A 92 16.69 -7.59 10.54
N VAL A 93 16.07 -6.79 9.67
CA VAL A 93 15.64 -5.41 9.94
C VAL A 93 14.16 -5.36 10.33
N HIS A 94 13.31 -6.07 9.57
CA HIS A 94 11.85 -5.95 9.66
C HIS A 94 11.16 -7.09 10.44
N GLY A 95 11.93 -8.10 10.85
CA GLY A 95 11.45 -9.31 11.49
C GLY A 95 10.82 -10.31 10.51
N ASP A 96 10.49 -11.50 11.02
CA ASP A 96 10.13 -12.67 10.19
C ASP A 96 8.90 -12.46 9.30
N ASN A 97 7.98 -11.57 9.68
CA ASN A 97 6.79 -11.23 8.91
C ASN A 97 6.79 -9.81 8.33
N GLY A 98 7.89 -9.05 8.44
CA GLY A 98 8.01 -7.67 7.96
C GLY A 98 7.31 -6.60 8.80
N LEU A 99 6.40 -6.97 9.71
CA LEU A 99 5.64 -6.07 10.58
C LEU A 99 5.62 -6.57 12.04
N VAL A 100 6.75 -7.10 12.51
CA VAL A 100 6.84 -7.65 13.87
C VAL A 100 6.51 -6.59 14.92
N GLY A 101 5.80 -7.01 15.98
CA GLY A 101 5.42 -6.17 17.12
C GLY A 101 3.98 -5.65 17.10
N ALA A 102 3.24 -5.85 16.00
CA ALA A 102 1.83 -5.52 15.90
C ALA A 102 0.94 -6.77 16.00
N THR A 103 -0.17 -6.67 16.75
CA THR A 103 -1.25 -7.65 16.69
C THR A 103 -2.13 -7.32 15.50
N MET A 104 -2.12 -8.19 14.49
CA MET A 104 -2.91 -8.01 13.29
C MET A 104 -4.33 -8.55 13.49
N PRO A 105 -5.37 -7.85 13.01
CA PRO A 105 -6.73 -8.38 13.01
C PRO A 105 -6.83 -9.57 12.05
N GLU A 106 -7.90 -10.35 12.19
CA GLU A 106 -8.25 -11.32 11.14
C GLU A 106 -8.46 -10.58 9.82
N LEU A 107 -7.77 -11.04 8.78
CA LEU A 107 -7.82 -10.42 7.47
C LEU A 107 -9.12 -10.84 6.77
N THR A 108 -9.94 -9.85 6.38
CA THR A 108 -11.18 -10.06 5.63
C THR A 108 -11.05 -9.63 4.17
N ARG A 109 -9.91 -9.04 3.80
CA ARG A 109 -9.60 -8.59 2.44
C ARG A 109 -8.84 -9.68 1.69
N SER A 110 -9.04 -9.75 0.38
CA SER A 110 -8.32 -10.66 -0.52
C SER A 110 -7.55 -9.88 -1.57
N VAL A 111 -6.50 -10.52 -2.11
CA VAL A 111 -5.80 -10.02 -3.29
C VAL A 111 -6.77 -9.96 -4.49
N ALA A 112 -6.66 -8.91 -5.31
CA ALA A 112 -7.51 -8.68 -6.47
C ALA A 112 -6.97 -9.37 -7.75
N GLY A 113 -5.66 -9.62 -7.81
CA GLY A 113 -5.02 -10.37 -8.88
C GLY A 113 -3.54 -10.64 -8.57
N GLU A 114 -2.95 -11.57 -9.30
CA GLU A 114 -1.56 -12.03 -9.16
C GLU A 114 -0.89 -12.03 -10.55
N ASP A 115 0.44 -11.91 -10.57
CA ASP A 115 1.29 -11.91 -11.79
C ASP A 115 1.50 -13.31 -12.41
#